data_AF-A0A7W0SPH6-F1
#
_entry.id   AF-A0A7W0SPH6-F1
#
_cell.length_a   1.000
_cell.length_b   1.000
_cell.length_c   1.000
_cell.angle_alpha   90.00
_cell.angle_beta   90.00
_cell.angle_gamma   90.00
#
_symmetry.space_group_name_H-M   'P 1'
#
loop_
_entity.id
_entity.type
_entity.pdbx_description
1 polymer ?
#
loop_
_entity_poly.entity_id
_entity_poly.type
_entity_poly.pdbx_seq_one_letter_code
_entity_poly.pdbx_strand_id
1 'polypeptide(L)'
;VFITHHLDEVITHTDRITVLRGGRHVATLQPGETSTRELARLMVGRDVSTTAVGIGVATPSESRRATRIAPGRSRMLEVEGLEARGAKGDVALHGVDMSVGAGEIVAIAGVEGNGQAELEEVLIGLRRATAGSVVLEGRAITMLGTAQRLSAGIGVIPSDRYRRGLVRALSIADNLVLDRIGKPPYGGALTIRRRAIRTNAREQVERFSIRVARPEQLAGMLSGGNAQRIVIARALSRDLRLLIAAQPSRGLDVGAMEFVWGQLDAARAKGVGILLLSTDLEEVFALADRCLVMYRGRVVASFGRSELERERIGLAMGGVTHDDMAHDDDERRGGPR
;
A
#
# COMPACT_ATOMS: atom_id res chain seq x y z
N VAL A 1 2.50 20.79 21.82
CA VAL A 1 1.80 20.43 20.57
C VAL A 1 2.09 18.98 20.28
N PHE A 2 1.09 18.11 20.44
CA PHE A 2 1.16 16.67 20.19
C PHE A 2 0.45 16.38 18.87
N ILE A 3 1.07 15.58 17.99
CA ILE A 3 0.52 15.26 16.66
C ILE A 3 0.27 13.75 16.64
N THR A 4 -0.98 13.35 16.51
CA THR A 4 -1.40 11.95 16.43
C THR A 4 -2.61 11.82 15.51
N HIS A 5 -2.90 10.60 15.09
CA HIS A 5 -4.10 10.20 14.36
C HIS A 5 -4.89 9.12 15.12
N HIS A 6 -4.42 8.71 16.30
CA HIS A 6 -5.13 7.81 17.22
C HIS A 6 -6.16 8.63 17.98
N LEU A 7 -7.42 8.50 17.57
CA LEU A 7 -8.48 9.41 18.01
C LEU A 7 -8.85 9.24 19.49
N ASP A 8 -8.68 8.03 20.03
CA ASP A 8 -8.80 7.74 21.46
C ASP A 8 -7.79 8.56 22.27
N GLU A 9 -6.53 8.64 21.81
CA GLU A 9 -5.49 9.42 22.48
C GLU A 9 -5.79 10.92 22.44
N VAL A 10 -6.31 11.42 21.31
CA VAL A 10 -6.65 12.83 21.11
C VAL A 10 -7.68 13.29 22.14
N ILE A 11 -8.77 12.54 22.30
CA ILE A 11 -9.85 12.93 23.21
C ILE A 11 -9.41 12.86 24.67
N THR A 12 -8.59 11.87 25.04
CA THR A 12 -8.24 11.64 26.44
C THR A 12 -7.06 12.48 26.94
N HIS A 13 -6.15 12.92 26.07
CA HIS A 13 -4.86 13.49 26.50
C HIS A 13 -4.56 14.90 25.97
N THR A 14 -5.54 15.61 25.42
CA THR A 14 -5.32 16.96 24.87
C THR A 14 -6.32 17.96 25.43
N ASP A 15 -5.92 19.23 25.55
CA ASP A 15 -6.82 20.32 25.95
C ASP A 15 -7.51 20.97 24.73
N ARG A 16 -6.86 20.90 23.57
CA ARG A 16 -7.32 21.55 22.33
C ARG A 16 -6.87 20.75 21.12
N ILE A 17 -7.81 20.49 20.24
CA ILE A 17 -7.64 19.63 19.07
C ILE A 17 -7.67 20.52 17.82
N THR A 18 -6.66 20.43 16.96
CA THR A 18 -6.66 21.10 15.66
C THR A 18 -6.57 20.04 14.56
N VAL A 19 -7.59 20.00 13.68
CA VAL A 19 -7.62 19.08 12.55
C VAL A 19 -7.05 19.78 11.31
N LEU A 20 -6.02 19.18 10.72
CA LEU A 20 -5.44 19.61 9.45
C LEU A 20 -5.71 18.57 8.37
N ARG A 21 -6.11 19.01 7.17
CA ARG A 21 -6.32 18.16 6.00
C ARG A 21 -5.76 18.84 4.76
N GLY A 22 -4.94 18.13 3.98
CA GLY A 22 -4.28 18.70 2.80
C GLY A 22 -3.44 19.95 3.11
N GLY A 23 -2.83 20.02 4.30
CA GLY A 23 -2.05 21.18 4.75
C GLY A 23 -2.88 22.41 5.13
N ARG A 24 -4.21 22.30 5.14
CA ARG A 24 -5.13 23.38 5.53
C ARG A 24 -5.77 23.10 6.88
N HIS A 25 -6.06 24.18 7.61
CA HIS A 25 -6.87 24.14 8.82
C HIS A 25 -8.31 23.76 8.46
N VAL A 26 -8.83 22.71 9.09
CA VAL A 26 -10.22 22.25 8.90
C VAL A 26 -11.08 22.72 10.07
N ALA A 27 -10.62 22.48 11.30
CA ALA A 27 -11.33 22.83 12.51
C ALA A 27 -10.39 22.91 13.71
N THR A 28 -10.79 23.68 14.73
CA THR A 28 -10.22 23.63 16.08
C THR A 28 -11.36 23.36 17.05
N LEU A 29 -11.21 22.35 17.91
CA LEU A 29 -12.24 21.83 18.79
C LEU A 29 -11.69 21.62 20.20
N GLN A 30 -12.57 21.54 21.18
CA GLN A 30 -12.24 21.00 22.50
C GLN A 30 -12.67 19.53 22.62
N PRO A 31 -11.96 18.69 23.40
CA PRO A 31 -12.28 17.27 23.55
C PRO A 31 -13.72 17.00 24.01
N GLY A 32 -14.27 17.85 24.87
CA GLY A 32 -15.65 17.72 25.37
C GLY A 32 -16.74 18.12 24.38
N GLU A 33 -16.38 18.74 23.26
CA GLU A 33 -17.32 19.24 22.24
C GLU A 33 -17.35 18.36 20.99
N THR A 34 -16.59 17.26 20.99
CA THR A 34 -16.46 16.40 19.82
C THR A 34 -16.45 14.92 20.18
N SER A 35 -16.56 14.08 19.17
CA SER A 35 -16.49 12.63 19.31
C SER A 35 -15.42 12.05 18.39
N THR A 36 -15.00 10.82 18.67
CA THR A 36 -14.10 10.05 17.80
C THR A 36 -14.61 10.04 16.36
N ARG A 37 -15.92 9.87 16.18
CA ARG A 37 -16.53 9.86 14.85
C ARG A 37 -16.44 11.22 14.15
N GLU A 38 -16.70 12.30 14.86
CA GLU A 38 -16.63 13.65 14.27
C GLU A 38 -15.20 14.02 13.90
N LEU A 39 -14.22 13.73 14.76
CA LEU A 39 -12.80 13.91 14.45
C LEU A 39 -12.37 13.09 13.23
N ALA A 40 -12.77 11.81 13.16
CA ALA A 40 -12.52 10.98 11.99
C ALA A 40 -13.11 11.60 10.71
N ARG A 41 -14.36 12.08 10.78
CA ARG A 41 -15.03 12.76 9.65
C ARG A 41 -14.30 14.03 9.22
N LEU A 42 -13.81 14.83 10.15
CA LEU A 42 -13.05 16.05 9.84
C LEU A 42 -11.70 15.72 9.19
N MET A 43 -11.02 14.68 9.68
CA MET A 43 -9.73 14.21 9.15
C MET A 43 -9.87 13.60 7.75
N VAL A 44 -10.92 12.82 7.51
CA VAL A 44 -11.12 12.06 6.27
C VAL A 44 -11.89 12.85 5.19
N GLY A 45 -12.86 13.68 5.62
CA GLY A 45 -13.71 14.49 4.76
C GLY A 45 -14.83 13.74 4.03
N ARG A 46 -15.99 14.41 3.85
CA ARG A 46 -16.81 14.22 2.64
C ARG A 46 -16.35 15.26 1.63
N ASP A 47 -15.94 14.84 0.44
CA ASP A 47 -15.91 15.78 -0.67
C ASP A 47 -17.36 16.08 -1.04
N VAL A 48 -17.83 17.26 -0.63
CA VAL A 48 -18.95 17.93 -1.27
C VAL A 48 -18.36 19.17 -1.93
N SER A 49 -18.03 19.04 -3.22
CA SER A 49 -18.09 20.07 -4.27
C SER A 49 -17.01 19.83 -5.34
N THR A 50 -17.32 19.02 -6.35
CA THR A 50 -17.05 19.45 -7.73
C THR A 50 -18.35 20.02 -8.27
N THR A 51 -18.64 21.26 -7.88
CA THR A 51 -19.57 22.11 -8.61
C THR A 51 -19.06 22.21 -10.04
N ALA A 52 -19.97 21.97 -10.99
CA ALA A 52 -19.74 22.14 -12.40
C ALA A 52 -19.14 23.52 -12.72
N VAL A 53 -17.85 23.55 -13.03
CA VAL A 53 -17.23 24.58 -13.87
C VAL A 53 -16.32 23.82 -14.82
N GLY A 54 -16.64 23.88 -16.11
CA GLY A 54 -16.07 23.06 -17.16
C GLY A 54 -14.56 23.23 -17.30
N ILE A 55 -13.81 22.30 -16.73
CA ILE A 55 -12.58 21.74 -17.28
C ILE A 55 -12.66 20.26 -16.91
N GLY A 56 -12.75 19.38 -17.91
CA GLY A 56 -12.99 17.95 -17.72
C GLY A 56 -11.90 17.27 -16.91
N VAL A 57 -12.07 17.23 -15.58
CA VAL A 57 -11.43 16.23 -14.74
C VAL A 57 -12.27 14.98 -14.91
N ALA A 58 -11.79 14.06 -15.75
CA ALA A 58 -12.38 12.75 -15.88
C ALA A 58 -12.35 12.09 -14.49
N THR A 59 -13.53 11.92 -13.89
CA THR A 59 -13.74 10.82 -12.95
C THR A 59 -13.16 9.55 -13.58
N PRO A 60 -12.46 8.67 -12.83
CA PRO A 60 -11.90 7.46 -13.42
C PRO A 60 -12.99 6.73 -14.20
N SER A 61 -12.83 6.72 -15.53
CA SER A 61 -13.91 6.37 -16.44
C SER A 61 -14.50 5.00 -16.10
N GLU A 62 -15.81 4.88 -16.24
CA GLU A 62 -16.56 3.63 -16.12
C GLU A 62 -15.95 2.51 -16.98
N SER A 63 -15.18 2.86 -18.02
CA SER A 63 -14.36 1.93 -18.82
C SER A 63 -13.33 1.12 -18.02
N ARG A 64 -12.81 1.61 -16.87
CA ARG A 64 -11.94 0.82 -15.96
C ARG A 64 -12.72 -0.19 -15.09
N ARG A 65 -14.06 -0.10 -15.04
CA ARG A 65 -14.91 -0.97 -14.20
C ARG A 65 -15.33 -2.28 -14.91
N ALA A 66 -15.29 -2.34 -16.24
CA ALA A 66 -15.97 -3.36 -17.04
C ALA A 66 -15.20 -4.69 -17.28
N THR A 67 -13.95 -4.84 -16.84
CA THR A 67 -13.10 -6.03 -17.15
C THR A 67 -12.48 -6.66 -15.90
N ARG A 68 -13.24 -6.78 -14.80
CA ARG A 68 -12.74 -7.44 -13.59
C ARG A 68 -13.18 -8.91 -13.56
N ILE A 69 -12.21 -9.81 -13.64
CA ILE A 69 -12.37 -11.25 -13.43
C ILE A 69 -12.79 -11.47 -11.97
N ALA A 70 -13.78 -12.33 -11.72
CA ALA A 70 -14.17 -12.70 -10.36
C ALA A 70 -12.96 -13.28 -9.59
N PRO A 71 -12.76 -12.94 -8.29
CA PRO A 71 -11.61 -13.42 -7.53
C PRO A 71 -11.46 -14.94 -7.66
N GLY A 72 -10.31 -15.38 -8.18
CA GLY A 72 -10.02 -16.79 -8.40
C GLY A 72 -9.92 -17.53 -7.06
N ARG A 73 -10.47 -18.75 -7.00
CA ARG A 73 -10.45 -19.61 -5.80
C ARG A 73 -9.05 -20.00 -5.28
N SER A 74 -7.98 -19.69 -6.02
CA SER A 74 -6.61 -19.99 -5.61
C SER A 74 -6.05 -18.87 -4.73
N ARG A 75 -5.80 -19.18 -3.45
CA ARG A 75 -5.12 -18.29 -2.50
C ARG A 75 -3.66 -18.19 -2.90
N MET A 76 -3.20 -16.97 -3.19
CA MET A 76 -1.82 -16.69 -3.57
C MET A 76 -0.95 -16.42 -2.35
N LEU A 77 -1.45 -15.61 -1.41
CA LEU A 77 -0.84 -15.36 -0.11
C LEU A 77 -1.83 -15.76 0.99
N GLU A 78 -1.33 -16.46 1.99
CA GLU A 78 -2.04 -16.77 3.23
C GLU A 78 -1.14 -16.39 4.41
N VAL A 79 -1.72 -15.66 5.35
CA VAL A 79 -1.06 -15.20 6.57
C VAL A 79 -1.98 -15.59 7.71
N GLU A 80 -1.44 -16.34 8.68
CA GLU A 80 -2.20 -16.88 9.80
C GLU A 80 -1.51 -16.54 11.11
N GLY A 81 -2.22 -15.90 12.04
CA GLY A 81 -1.76 -15.59 13.39
C GLY A 81 -0.42 -14.85 13.43
N LEU A 82 -0.12 -14.01 12.44
CA LEU A 82 1.21 -13.44 12.28
C LEU A 82 1.51 -12.42 13.37
N GLU A 83 2.60 -12.66 14.11
CA GLU A 83 3.11 -11.75 15.13
C GLU A 83 4.54 -11.34 14.81
N ALA A 84 4.90 -10.11 15.21
CA ALA A 84 6.26 -9.62 15.13
C ALA A 84 6.47 -8.50 16.16
N ARG A 85 7.69 -8.37 16.65
CA ARG A 85 8.10 -7.25 17.50
C ARG A 85 8.45 -6.03 16.66
N GLY A 86 8.20 -4.84 17.19
CA GLY A 86 8.63 -3.54 16.69
C GLY A 86 10.10 -3.26 16.98
N ALA A 87 10.60 -2.11 16.53
CA ALA A 87 11.99 -1.72 16.72
C ALA A 87 12.38 -1.48 18.19
N LYS A 88 11.40 -1.17 19.05
CA LYS A 88 11.61 -0.93 20.49
C LYS A 88 11.35 -2.18 21.34
N GLY A 89 11.13 -3.34 20.71
CA GLY A 89 10.86 -4.61 21.38
C GLY A 89 9.40 -4.80 21.80
N ASP A 90 8.57 -3.78 21.66
CA ASP A 90 7.11 -3.84 21.72
C ASP A 90 6.55 -4.81 20.67
N VAL A 91 5.34 -5.32 20.86
CA VAL A 91 4.68 -6.14 19.85
C VAL A 91 4.08 -5.20 18.81
N ALA A 92 4.47 -5.36 17.54
CA ALA A 92 4.03 -4.50 16.44
C ALA A 92 2.96 -5.16 15.56
N LEU A 93 2.95 -6.49 15.48
CA LEU A 93 1.89 -7.28 14.84
C LEU A 93 1.32 -8.25 15.87
N HIS A 94 0.00 -8.31 15.94
CA HIS A 94 -0.75 -9.05 16.96
C HIS A 94 -1.73 -10.02 16.30
N GLY A 95 -1.26 -11.18 15.86
CA GLY A 95 -2.11 -12.22 15.29
C GLY A 95 -2.81 -11.78 14.02
N VAL A 96 -2.05 -11.29 13.03
CA VAL A 96 -2.62 -10.83 11.75
C VAL A 96 -3.02 -12.04 10.91
N ASP A 97 -4.31 -12.10 10.56
CA ASP A 97 -4.89 -13.07 9.62
C ASP A 97 -5.32 -12.36 8.34
N MET A 98 -4.87 -12.86 7.18
CA MET A 98 -5.27 -12.33 5.88
C MET A 98 -4.94 -13.28 4.75
N SER A 99 -5.56 -13.04 3.59
CA SER A 99 -5.26 -13.78 2.37
C SER A 99 -5.40 -12.89 1.15
N VAL A 100 -4.64 -13.17 0.10
CA VAL A 100 -4.75 -12.53 -1.21
C VAL A 100 -4.91 -13.61 -2.27
N GLY A 101 -5.97 -13.55 -3.06
CA GLY A 101 -6.21 -14.44 -4.19
C GLY A 101 -5.46 -14.04 -5.46
N ALA A 102 -5.38 -14.98 -6.42
CA ALA A 102 -4.88 -14.68 -7.76
C ALA A 102 -5.76 -13.61 -8.45
N GLY A 103 -5.12 -12.57 -8.98
CA GLY A 103 -5.81 -11.46 -9.65
C GLY A 103 -6.69 -10.60 -8.73
N GLU A 104 -6.49 -10.67 -7.41
CA GLU A 104 -7.17 -9.83 -6.40
C GLU A 104 -6.22 -8.72 -5.94
N ILE A 105 -6.71 -7.49 -5.80
CA ILE A 105 -6.06 -6.45 -4.99
C ILE A 105 -6.72 -6.41 -3.61
N VAL A 106 -5.98 -6.84 -2.58
CA VAL A 106 -6.35 -6.63 -1.18
C VAL A 106 -5.60 -5.42 -0.66
N ALA A 107 -6.33 -4.39 -0.25
CA ALA A 107 -5.76 -3.23 0.42
C ALA A 107 -5.70 -3.46 1.93
N ILE A 108 -4.59 -3.06 2.55
CA ILE A 108 -4.50 -2.82 3.99
C ILE A 108 -4.54 -1.31 4.19
N ALA A 109 -5.68 -0.79 4.63
CA ALA A 109 -5.85 0.60 5.02
C ALA A 109 -5.42 0.78 6.48
N GLY A 110 -4.75 1.88 6.76
CA GLY A 110 -4.26 2.19 8.09
C GLY A 110 -3.63 3.56 8.11
N VAL A 111 -3.34 4.05 9.31
CA VAL A 111 -2.60 5.28 9.54
C VAL A 111 -1.20 4.93 10.03
N GLU A 112 -0.27 5.88 9.89
CA GLU A 112 1.16 5.65 10.12
C GLU A 112 1.44 5.20 11.56
N GLY A 113 1.91 3.96 11.76
CA GLY A 113 2.13 3.40 13.10
C GLY A 113 1.16 2.29 13.48
N ASN A 114 0.14 2.01 12.66
CA ASN A 114 -0.76 0.87 12.87
C ASN A 114 -0.15 -0.51 12.53
N GLY A 115 1.13 -0.58 12.16
CA GLY A 115 1.84 -1.85 11.87
C GLY A 115 1.98 -2.19 10.38
N GLN A 116 1.55 -1.34 9.46
CA GLN A 116 1.65 -1.59 8.01
C GLN A 116 3.12 -1.77 7.54
N ALA A 117 4.04 -0.97 8.08
CA ALA A 117 5.46 -1.05 7.73
C ALA A 117 6.10 -2.34 8.28
N GLU A 118 5.73 -2.75 9.49
CA GLU A 118 6.18 -4.00 10.09
C GLU A 118 5.61 -5.21 9.33
N LEU A 119 4.35 -5.13 8.89
CA LEU A 119 3.74 -6.14 8.03
C LEU A 119 4.47 -6.24 6.69
N GLU A 120 4.77 -5.11 6.04
CA GLU A 120 5.61 -5.06 4.84
C GLU A 120 6.93 -5.80 5.08
N GLU A 121 7.66 -5.41 6.13
CA GLU A 121 8.98 -5.95 6.47
C GLU A 121 8.98 -7.45 6.73
N VAL A 122 7.95 -7.96 7.42
CA VAL A 122 7.82 -9.40 7.67
C VAL A 122 7.53 -10.16 6.38
N LEU A 123 6.62 -9.66 5.55
CA LEU A 123 6.25 -10.32 4.30
C LEU A 123 7.39 -10.35 3.27
N ILE A 124 8.25 -9.34 3.25
CA ILE A 124 9.44 -9.33 2.38
C ILE A 124 10.68 -10.00 3.02
N GLY A 125 10.59 -10.43 4.28
CA GLY A 125 11.66 -11.13 5.00
C GLY A 125 12.78 -10.23 5.53
N LEU A 126 12.53 -8.94 5.74
CA LEU A 126 13.43 -8.01 6.45
C LEU A 126 13.23 -8.05 7.97
N ARG A 127 12.04 -8.40 8.44
CA ARG A 127 11.71 -8.59 9.85
C ARG A 127 11.31 -10.04 10.10
N ARG A 128 11.78 -10.62 11.20
CA ARG A 128 11.44 -11.98 11.59
C ARG A 128 10.10 -12.00 12.32
N ALA A 129 9.21 -12.90 11.90
CA ALA A 129 7.99 -13.20 12.65
C ALA A 129 8.32 -13.90 13.98
N THR A 130 7.62 -13.53 15.04
CA THR A 130 7.74 -14.19 16.36
C THR A 130 6.77 -15.35 16.51
N ALA A 131 5.63 -15.30 15.83
CA ALA A 131 4.64 -16.37 15.75
C ALA A 131 3.86 -16.28 14.42
N GLY A 132 3.04 -17.29 14.15
CA GLY A 132 2.22 -17.38 12.95
C GLY A 132 2.95 -17.92 11.73
N SER A 133 2.26 -17.91 10.58
CA SER A 133 2.76 -18.46 9.33
C SER A 133 2.48 -17.56 8.14
N VAL A 134 3.33 -17.66 7.12
CA VAL A 134 3.16 -17.03 5.81
C VAL A 134 3.37 -18.09 4.74
N VAL A 135 2.35 -18.29 3.91
CA VAL A 135 2.32 -19.27 2.83
C VAL A 135 2.10 -18.55 1.50
N LEU A 136 2.91 -18.87 0.49
CA LEU A 136 2.80 -18.36 -0.87
C LEU A 136 2.49 -19.54 -1.80
N GLU A 137 1.28 -19.57 -2.36
CA GLU A 137 0.82 -20.64 -3.27
C GLU A 137 1.09 -22.05 -2.71
N GLY A 138 0.65 -22.29 -1.47
CA GLY A 138 0.86 -23.55 -0.74
C GLY A 138 2.28 -23.78 -0.20
N ARG A 139 3.26 -22.93 -0.52
CA ARG A 139 4.63 -23.04 -0.01
C ARG A 139 4.82 -22.18 1.24
N ALA A 140 5.20 -22.79 2.35
CA ALA A 140 5.60 -22.05 3.55
C ALA A 140 6.85 -21.20 3.28
N ILE A 141 6.74 -19.89 3.53
CA ILE A 141 7.83 -18.92 3.31
C ILE A 141 8.25 -18.16 4.57
N THR A 142 7.59 -18.38 5.72
CA THR A 142 7.83 -17.66 6.99
C THR A 142 9.31 -17.49 7.33
N MET A 143 10.10 -18.55 7.18
CA MET A 143 11.53 -18.60 7.54
C MET A 143 12.47 -18.19 6.41
N LEU A 144 11.97 -17.90 5.21
CA LEU A 144 12.79 -17.52 4.06
C LEU A 144 13.24 -16.07 4.15
N GLY A 145 14.49 -15.82 3.78
CA GLY A 145 15.02 -14.46 3.62
C GLY A 145 14.54 -13.78 2.34
N THR A 146 14.78 -12.47 2.23
CA THR A 146 14.31 -11.65 1.10
C THR A 146 14.69 -12.21 -0.27
N ALA A 147 15.95 -12.62 -0.48
CA ALA A 147 16.38 -13.15 -1.77
C ALA A 147 15.61 -14.42 -2.19
N GLN A 148 15.29 -15.30 -1.23
CA GLN A 148 14.53 -16.52 -1.48
C GLN A 148 13.06 -16.20 -1.77
N ARG A 149 12.47 -15.23 -1.07
CA ARG A 149 11.09 -14.75 -1.31
C ARG A 149 10.94 -14.09 -2.68
N LEU A 150 11.90 -13.26 -3.08
CA LEU A 150 11.96 -12.70 -4.44
C LEU A 150 12.09 -13.81 -5.48
N SER A 151 12.94 -14.81 -5.25
CA SER A 151 13.03 -15.98 -6.15
C SER A 151 11.78 -16.85 -6.17
N ALA A 152 10.96 -16.83 -5.12
CA ALA A 152 9.68 -17.53 -5.05
C ALA A 152 8.54 -16.83 -5.80
N GLY A 153 8.78 -15.65 -6.40
CA GLY A 153 7.79 -14.92 -7.20
C GLY A 153 7.14 -13.73 -6.49
N ILE A 154 7.70 -13.27 -5.37
CA ILE A 154 7.29 -12.01 -4.73
C ILE A 154 7.97 -10.83 -5.45
N GLY A 155 7.17 -9.84 -5.85
CA GLY A 155 7.59 -8.51 -6.25
C GLY A 155 7.35 -7.51 -5.13
N VAL A 156 8.18 -6.46 -5.05
CA VAL A 156 8.09 -5.47 -3.98
C VAL A 156 8.21 -4.05 -4.54
N ILE A 157 7.23 -3.21 -4.21
CA ILE A 157 7.31 -1.75 -4.31
C ILE A 157 7.30 -1.25 -2.86
N PRO A 158 8.45 -0.86 -2.29
CA PRO A 158 8.53 -0.55 -0.86
C PRO A 158 7.99 0.84 -0.51
N SER A 159 7.57 1.01 0.74
CA SER A 159 7.01 2.25 1.28
C SER A 159 7.96 3.45 1.17
N ASP A 160 9.25 3.21 1.40
CA ASP A 160 10.31 4.20 1.20
C ASP A 160 11.16 3.84 -0.02
N ARG A 161 10.83 4.46 -1.15
CA ARG A 161 11.58 4.28 -2.39
C ARG A 161 13.05 4.69 -2.28
N TYR A 162 13.42 5.71 -1.50
CA TYR A 162 14.80 6.18 -1.46
C TYR A 162 15.67 5.39 -0.50
N ARG A 163 15.07 4.83 0.56
CA ARG A 163 15.77 4.00 1.54
C ARG A 163 15.82 2.52 1.14
N ARG A 164 14.77 2.02 0.47
CA ARG A 164 14.61 0.58 0.18
C ARG A 164 14.40 0.26 -1.31
N GLY A 165 13.91 1.22 -2.09
CA GLY A 165 13.57 1.01 -3.50
C GLY A 165 14.70 1.30 -4.47
N LEU A 166 15.62 2.21 -4.18
CA LEU A 166 16.68 2.59 -5.12
C LEU A 166 17.97 2.98 -4.43
N VAL A 167 19.08 2.76 -5.13
CA VAL A 167 20.40 3.25 -4.73
C VAL A 167 20.72 4.48 -5.57
N ARG A 168 20.64 5.66 -4.94
CA ARG A 168 20.80 6.97 -5.61
C ARG A 168 22.14 7.15 -6.32
N ALA A 169 23.19 6.54 -5.76
CA ALA A 169 24.55 6.59 -6.29
C ALA A 169 24.80 5.62 -7.47
N LEU A 170 23.83 4.76 -7.82
CA LEU A 170 23.94 3.87 -8.96
C LEU A 170 23.21 4.42 -10.17
N SER A 171 23.60 3.92 -11.35
CA SER A 171 22.92 4.22 -12.60
C SER A 171 21.48 3.68 -12.59
N ILE A 172 20.63 4.24 -13.44
CA ILE A 172 19.27 3.71 -13.67
C ILE A 172 19.34 2.26 -14.16
N ALA A 173 20.27 1.97 -15.07
CA ALA A 173 20.47 0.64 -15.62
C ALA A 173 20.78 -0.40 -14.53
N ASP A 174 21.66 -0.05 -13.58
CA ASP A 174 21.98 -0.92 -12.45
C ASP A 174 20.79 -1.02 -11.48
N ASN A 175 20.10 0.09 -11.20
CA ASN A 175 18.90 0.10 -10.36
C ASN A 175 17.80 -0.84 -10.87
N LEU A 176 17.61 -0.95 -12.20
CA LEU A 176 16.59 -1.80 -12.83
C LEU A 176 16.86 -3.32 -12.70
N VAL A 177 18.08 -3.70 -12.31
CA VAL A 177 18.48 -5.11 -12.16
C VAL A 177 19.01 -5.44 -10.76
N LEU A 178 18.96 -4.50 -9.80
CA LEU A 178 19.59 -4.64 -8.46
C LEU A 178 19.35 -5.99 -7.77
N ASP A 179 18.14 -6.52 -7.84
CA ASP A 179 17.72 -7.78 -7.22
C ASP A 179 18.08 -9.04 -8.05
N ARG A 180 18.65 -8.85 -9.23
CA ARG A 180 19.03 -9.85 -10.24
C ARG A 180 20.49 -9.72 -10.69
N ILE A 181 21.27 -8.79 -10.12
CA ILE A 181 22.71 -8.69 -10.37
C ILE A 181 23.39 -10.03 -10.01
N GLY A 182 24.34 -10.44 -10.83
CA GLY A 182 25.06 -11.71 -10.63
C GLY A 182 24.25 -12.97 -10.95
N LYS A 183 23.07 -12.82 -11.55
CA LYS A 183 22.24 -13.94 -12.06
C LYS A 183 22.02 -13.82 -13.56
N PRO A 184 21.85 -14.92 -14.31
CA PRO A 184 21.45 -14.85 -15.71
C PRO A 184 20.13 -14.08 -15.87
N PRO A 185 19.95 -13.28 -16.95
CA PRO A 185 20.91 -13.03 -18.04
C PRO A 185 21.94 -11.92 -17.75
N TYR A 186 21.90 -11.29 -16.57
CA TYR A 186 22.67 -10.09 -16.23
C TYR A 186 24.07 -10.37 -15.66
N GLY A 187 24.41 -11.65 -15.43
CA GLY A 187 25.68 -12.05 -14.87
C GLY A 187 25.70 -13.51 -14.43
N GLY A 188 26.72 -13.85 -13.66
CA GLY A 188 26.84 -15.06 -12.86
C GLY A 188 27.49 -14.73 -11.52
N ALA A 189 27.77 -15.73 -10.68
CA ALA A 189 28.28 -15.51 -9.32
C ALA A 189 29.52 -14.59 -9.25
N LEU A 190 30.38 -14.60 -10.29
CA LEU A 190 31.61 -13.82 -10.36
C LEU A 190 31.64 -12.81 -11.53
N THR A 191 30.56 -12.67 -12.31
CA THR A 191 30.59 -11.86 -13.54
C THR A 191 29.36 -10.97 -13.69
N ILE A 192 29.55 -9.80 -14.30
CA ILE A 192 28.47 -8.86 -14.62
C ILE A 192 28.43 -8.64 -16.13
N ARG A 193 27.28 -8.89 -16.76
CA ARG A 193 27.06 -8.69 -18.20
C ARG A 193 26.49 -7.31 -18.47
N ARG A 194 27.34 -6.29 -18.46
CA ARG A 194 26.96 -4.87 -18.66
C ARG A 194 26.15 -4.62 -19.95
N ARG A 195 26.44 -5.34 -21.04
CA ARG A 195 25.67 -5.24 -22.29
C ARG A 195 24.21 -5.66 -22.09
N ALA A 196 23.97 -6.78 -21.42
CA ALA A 196 22.61 -7.28 -21.14
C ALA A 196 21.85 -6.33 -20.20
N ILE A 197 22.54 -5.78 -19.19
CA ILE A 197 21.96 -4.78 -18.27
C ILE A 197 21.52 -3.54 -19.05
N ARG A 198 22.37 -3.02 -19.95
CA ARG A 198 22.06 -1.85 -20.78
C ARG A 198 20.89 -2.11 -21.74
N THR A 199 20.84 -3.29 -22.37
CA THR A 199 19.73 -3.67 -23.25
C THR A 199 18.41 -3.70 -22.47
N ASN A 200 18.36 -4.42 -21.35
CA ASN A 200 17.19 -4.44 -20.47
C ASN A 200 16.81 -3.02 -20.02
N ALA A 201 17.79 -2.19 -19.66
CA ALA A 201 17.49 -0.84 -19.20
C ALA A 201 16.81 0.01 -20.27
N ARG A 202 17.21 -0.10 -21.54
CA ARG A 202 16.54 0.59 -22.65
C ARG A 202 15.10 0.11 -22.83
N GLU A 203 14.87 -1.20 -22.81
CA GLU A 203 13.54 -1.80 -22.91
C GLU A 203 12.62 -1.34 -21.78
N GLN A 204 13.12 -1.33 -20.52
CA GLN A 204 12.32 -0.88 -19.38
C GLN A 204 12.06 0.62 -19.38
N VAL A 205 13.04 1.43 -19.82
CA VAL A 205 12.87 2.89 -19.95
C VAL A 205 11.73 3.21 -20.91
N GLU A 206 11.67 2.51 -22.04
CA GLU A 206 10.58 2.65 -23.00
C GLU A 206 9.26 2.11 -22.45
N ARG A 207 9.23 0.84 -22.00
CA ARG A 207 8.02 0.15 -21.52
C ARG A 207 7.34 0.85 -20.35
N PHE A 208 8.12 1.44 -19.44
CA PHE A 208 7.60 2.14 -18.26
C PHE A 208 7.64 3.67 -18.40
N SER A 209 7.93 4.17 -19.61
CA SER A 209 8.00 5.61 -19.95
C SER A 209 8.82 6.42 -18.94
N ILE A 210 10.00 5.91 -18.59
CA ILE A 210 10.93 6.54 -17.65
C ILE A 210 11.59 7.72 -18.38
N ARG A 211 11.30 8.95 -17.97
CA ARG A 211 11.77 10.16 -18.66
C ARG A 211 13.19 10.50 -18.24
N VAL A 212 14.18 9.95 -18.96
CA VAL A 212 15.61 10.10 -18.66
C VAL A 212 16.41 10.28 -19.94
N ALA A 213 17.54 10.98 -19.87
CA ALA A 213 18.38 11.22 -21.04
C ALA A 213 19.13 9.95 -21.48
N ARG A 214 19.59 9.15 -20.53
CA ARG A 214 20.31 7.89 -20.77
C ARG A 214 20.21 6.93 -19.59
N PRO A 215 20.20 5.60 -19.80
CA PRO A 215 20.17 4.61 -18.71
C PRO A 215 21.37 4.68 -17.75
N GLU A 216 22.48 5.27 -18.17
CA GLU A 216 23.69 5.43 -17.35
C GLU A 216 23.62 6.61 -16.37
N GLN A 217 22.61 7.47 -16.47
CA GLN A 217 22.40 8.57 -15.52
C GLN A 217 22.18 8.03 -14.10
N LEU A 218 22.71 8.75 -13.10
CA LEU A 218 22.53 8.39 -11.70
C LEU A 218 21.07 8.57 -11.26
N ALA A 219 20.53 7.59 -10.55
CA ALA A 219 19.15 7.59 -10.10
C ALA A 219 18.87 8.73 -9.09
N GLY A 220 19.89 9.22 -8.38
CA GLY A 220 19.77 10.32 -7.43
C GLY A 220 19.39 11.67 -8.02
N MET A 221 19.47 11.83 -9.35
CA MET A 221 19.11 13.05 -10.09
C MET A 221 17.65 13.07 -10.56
N LEU A 222 16.88 12.02 -10.28
CA LEU A 222 15.53 11.87 -10.82
C LEU A 222 14.47 12.52 -9.93
N SER A 223 13.37 12.94 -10.56
CA SER A 223 12.14 13.29 -9.84
C SER A 223 11.55 12.06 -9.14
N GLY A 224 10.70 12.28 -8.12
CA GLY A 224 10.02 11.21 -7.40
C GLY A 224 9.23 10.28 -8.30
N GLY A 225 8.51 10.82 -9.30
CA GLY A 225 7.77 10.02 -10.28
C GLY A 225 8.67 9.11 -11.14
N ASN A 226 9.80 9.62 -11.64
CA ASN A 226 10.73 8.79 -12.42
C ASN A 226 11.44 7.74 -11.55
N ALA A 227 11.81 8.12 -10.33
CA ALA A 227 12.35 7.19 -9.34
C ALA A 227 11.36 6.05 -9.05
N GLN A 228 10.07 6.37 -8.88
CA GLN A 228 9.02 5.37 -8.69
C GLN A 228 8.84 4.47 -9.91
N ARG A 229 8.88 5.02 -11.13
CA ARG A 229 8.81 4.22 -12.36
C ARG A 229 9.93 3.18 -12.44
N ILE A 230 11.13 3.49 -11.97
CA ILE A 230 12.24 2.51 -11.90
C ILE A 230 11.93 1.38 -10.93
N VAL A 231 11.41 1.71 -9.74
CA VAL A 231 11.04 0.72 -8.73
C VAL A 231 9.95 -0.22 -9.26
N ILE A 232 8.91 0.35 -9.87
CA ILE A 232 7.81 -0.39 -10.50
C ILE A 232 8.31 -1.23 -11.66
N ALA A 233 9.13 -0.67 -12.54
CA ALA A 233 9.71 -1.38 -13.67
C ALA A 233 10.50 -2.60 -13.21
N ARG A 234 11.34 -2.46 -12.17
CA ARG A 234 12.08 -3.59 -11.62
C ARG A 234 11.15 -4.65 -11.03
N ALA A 235 10.16 -4.24 -10.23
CA ALA A 235 9.23 -5.16 -9.59
C ALA A 235 8.41 -5.96 -10.63
N LEU A 236 7.87 -5.30 -11.65
CA LEU A 236 6.98 -5.88 -12.66
C LEU A 236 7.68 -6.52 -13.87
N SER A 237 9.02 -6.52 -13.89
CA SER A 237 9.83 -7.17 -14.94
C SER A 237 10.25 -8.58 -14.56
N ARG A 238 9.48 -9.24 -13.70
CA ARG A 238 9.70 -10.58 -13.18
C ARG A 238 8.45 -11.41 -13.41
N ASP A 239 8.60 -12.73 -13.35
CA ASP A 239 7.45 -13.62 -13.26
C ASP A 239 6.90 -13.53 -11.82
N LEU A 240 5.74 -12.91 -11.67
CA LEU A 240 5.17 -12.55 -10.38
C LEU A 240 3.99 -13.44 -10.04
N ARG A 241 4.01 -13.95 -8.81
CA ARG A 241 2.87 -14.60 -8.16
C ARG A 241 2.13 -13.58 -7.30
N LEU A 242 2.89 -12.86 -6.49
CA LEU A 242 2.41 -11.84 -5.55
C LEU A 242 3.19 -10.54 -5.72
N LEU A 243 2.51 -9.41 -5.68
CA LEU A 243 3.11 -8.08 -5.58
C LEU A 243 2.73 -7.44 -4.25
N ILE A 244 3.73 -7.09 -3.45
CA ILE A 244 3.54 -6.25 -2.26
C ILE A 244 3.83 -4.81 -2.67
N ALA A 245 2.80 -3.97 -2.69
CA ALA A 245 2.88 -2.57 -3.06
C ALA A 245 2.58 -1.69 -1.84
N ALA A 246 3.64 -1.16 -1.23
CA ALA A 246 3.54 -0.32 -0.05
C ALA A 246 3.66 1.15 -0.42
N GLN A 247 2.61 1.92 -0.10
CA GLN A 247 2.47 3.35 -0.37
C GLN A 247 2.94 3.76 -1.79
N PRO A 248 2.52 3.03 -2.85
CA PRO A 248 3.19 3.09 -4.15
C PRO A 248 2.97 4.43 -4.88
N SER A 249 1.95 5.20 -4.50
CA SER A 249 1.65 6.56 -4.99
C SER A 249 2.07 7.71 -4.06
N ARG A 250 2.57 7.42 -2.86
CA ARG A 250 2.85 8.46 -1.84
C ARG A 250 3.81 9.51 -2.40
N GLY A 251 3.45 10.79 -2.29
CA GLY A 251 4.31 11.91 -2.69
C GLY A 251 4.56 12.01 -4.20
N LEU A 252 3.67 11.46 -5.01
CA LEU A 252 3.67 11.60 -6.46
C LEU A 252 2.66 12.65 -6.92
N ASP A 253 2.91 13.25 -8.09
CA ASP A 253 1.89 14.01 -8.79
C ASP A 253 0.80 13.09 -9.37
N VAL A 254 -0.33 13.68 -9.77
CA VAL A 254 -1.50 12.96 -10.28
C VAL A 254 -1.16 12.05 -11.46
N GLY A 255 -0.36 12.52 -12.42
CA GLY A 255 -0.02 11.73 -13.62
C GLY A 255 0.90 10.54 -13.31
N ALA A 256 1.82 10.70 -12.35
CA ALA A 256 2.65 9.61 -11.86
C ALA A 256 1.82 8.59 -11.06
N MET A 257 0.88 9.05 -10.23
CA MET A 257 -0.06 8.19 -9.50
C MET A 257 -0.92 7.35 -10.44
N GLU A 258 -1.55 7.96 -11.46
CA GLU A 258 -2.36 7.24 -12.45
C GLU A 258 -1.55 6.18 -13.20
N PHE A 259 -0.28 6.47 -13.50
CA PHE A 259 0.61 5.49 -14.08
C PHE A 259 0.83 4.29 -13.14
N VAL A 260 1.12 4.55 -11.85
CA VAL A 260 1.28 3.48 -10.86
C VAL A 260 0.03 2.60 -10.81
N TRP A 261 -1.14 3.22 -10.69
CA TRP A 261 -2.41 2.52 -10.62
C TRP A 261 -2.67 1.66 -11.86
N GLY A 262 -2.42 2.20 -13.05
CA GLY A 262 -2.54 1.45 -14.30
C GLY A 262 -1.60 0.24 -14.37
N GLN A 263 -0.38 0.35 -13.82
CA GLN A 263 0.55 -0.78 -13.75
C GLN A 263 0.08 -1.87 -12.77
N LEU A 264 -0.50 -1.48 -11.63
CA LEU A 264 -1.08 -2.42 -10.67
C LEU A 264 -2.30 -3.15 -11.26
N ASP A 265 -3.20 -2.42 -11.93
CA ASP A 265 -4.34 -3.02 -12.64
C ASP A 265 -3.89 -3.98 -13.74
N ALA A 266 -2.86 -3.61 -14.51
CA ALA A 266 -2.32 -4.48 -15.56
C ALA A 266 -1.67 -5.75 -15.00
N ALA A 267 -1.04 -5.66 -13.82
CA ALA A 267 -0.49 -6.83 -13.13
C ALA A 267 -1.62 -7.73 -12.59
N ARG A 268 -2.64 -7.13 -11.97
CA ARG A 268 -3.85 -7.84 -11.51
C ARG A 268 -4.54 -8.59 -12.65
N ALA A 269 -4.72 -7.95 -13.80
CA ALA A 269 -5.34 -8.54 -14.98
C ALA A 269 -4.56 -9.76 -15.55
N LYS A 270 -3.27 -9.89 -15.22
CA LYS A 270 -2.44 -11.05 -15.55
C LYS A 270 -2.51 -12.18 -14.50
N GLY A 271 -3.36 -12.04 -13.48
CA GLY A 271 -3.54 -13.02 -12.41
C GLY A 271 -2.60 -12.83 -11.22
N VAL A 272 -1.78 -11.77 -11.18
CA VAL A 272 -0.91 -11.48 -10.03
C VAL A 272 -1.78 -11.07 -8.84
N GLY A 273 -1.60 -11.72 -7.69
CA GLY A 273 -2.21 -11.27 -6.43
C GLY A 273 -1.48 -10.03 -5.92
N ILE A 274 -2.20 -9.01 -5.44
CA ILE A 274 -1.60 -7.76 -5.00
C ILE A 274 -2.02 -7.44 -3.57
N LEU A 275 -1.03 -7.25 -2.71
CA LEU A 275 -1.22 -6.66 -1.39
C LEU A 275 -0.84 -5.18 -1.46
N LEU A 276 -1.83 -4.30 -1.32
CA LEU A 276 -1.66 -2.85 -1.35
C LEU A 276 -1.67 -2.30 0.08
N LEU A 277 -0.54 -1.84 0.60
CA LEU A 277 -0.49 -1.15 1.89
C LEU A 277 -0.60 0.35 1.62
N SER A 278 -1.70 0.99 2.04
CA SER A 278 -1.89 2.42 1.78
C SER A 278 -2.48 3.17 2.98
N THR A 279 -2.06 4.41 3.10
CA THR A 279 -2.66 5.41 4.00
C THR A 279 -3.60 6.35 3.24
N ASP A 280 -3.62 6.26 1.90
CA ASP A 280 -4.46 7.07 1.04
C ASP A 280 -5.72 6.30 0.64
N LEU A 281 -6.86 6.78 1.10
CA LEU A 281 -8.14 6.15 0.79
C LEU A 281 -8.50 6.24 -0.69
N GLU A 282 -8.11 7.29 -1.41
CA GLU A 282 -8.39 7.39 -2.85
C GLU A 282 -7.76 6.24 -3.62
N GLU A 283 -6.51 5.89 -3.27
CA GLU A 283 -5.81 4.73 -3.81
C GLU A 283 -6.51 3.42 -3.46
N VAL A 284 -6.98 3.26 -2.22
CA VAL A 284 -7.77 2.10 -1.79
C VAL A 284 -9.06 1.98 -2.61
N PHE A 285 -9.84 3.06 -2.74
CA PHE A 285 -11.11 3.06 -3.47
C PHE A 285 -10.93 2.81 -4.97
N ALA A 286 -9.86 3.33 -5.55
CA ALA A 286 -9.56 3.15 -6.97
C ALA A 286 -9.25 1.68 -7.30
N LEU A 287 -8.44 1.04 -6.47
CA LEU A 287 -7.78 -0.23 -6.81
C LEU A 287 -8.40 -1.45 -6.12
N ALA A 288 -8.77 -1.35 -4.84
CA ALA A 288 -9.04 -2.52 -4.02
C ALA A 288 -10.28 -3.29 -4.46
N ASP A 289 -10.17 -4.61 -4.45
CA ASP A 289 -11.29 -5.55 -4.51
C ASP A 289 -11.81 -5.88 -3.09
N ARG A 290 -10.93 -5.83 -2.09
CA ARG A 290 -11.22 -5.94 -0.66
C ARG A 290 -10.30 -5.04 0.14
N CYS A 291 -10.80 -4.47 1.23
CA CYS A 291 -10.02 -3.63 2.14
C CYS A 291 -10.04 -4.23 3.54
N LEU A 292 -8.87 -4.49 4.11
CA LEU A 292 -8.68 -4.80 5.52
C LEU A 292 -8.18 -3.53 6.22
N VAL A 293 -8.73 -3.23 7.39
CA VAL A 293 -8.29 -2.07 8.17
C VAL A 293 -7.41 -2.53 9.31
N MET A 294 -6.22 -1.94 9.39
CA MET A 294 -5.24 -2.24 10.40
C MET A 294 -5.19 -1.13 11.45
N TYR A 295 -5.25 -1.50 12.73
CA TYR A 295 -5.11 -0.61 13.88
C TYR A 295 -4.31 -1.30 14.98
N ARG A 296 -3.28 -0.61 15.50
CA ARG A 296 -2.37 -1.12 16.55
C ARG A 296 -1.92 -2.57 16.32
N GLY A 297 -1.44 -2.89 15.12
CA GLY A 297 -0.88 -4.20 14.80
C GLY A 297 -1.89 -5.31 14.53
N ARG A 298 -3.20 -5.02 14.53
CA ARG A 298 -4.29 -5.98 14.29
C ARG A 298 -5.10 -5.59 13.06
N VAL A 299 -5.67 -6.58 12.38
CA VAL A 299 -6.76 -6.35 11.43
C VAL A 299 -8.05 -6.24 12.23
N VAL A 300 -8.68 -5.07 12.21
CA VAL A 300 -9.86 -4.75 13.02
C VAL A 300 -11.17 -4.72 12.22
N ALA A 301 -11.08 -4.63 10.89
CA ALA A 301 -12.24 -4.69 10.01
C ALA A 301 -11.86 -5.24 8.62
N SER A 302 -12.85 -5.79 7.92
CA SER A 302 -12.73 -6.26 6.54
C SER A 302 -13.97 -5.83 5.77
N PHE A 303 -13.76 -5.22 4.60
CA PHE A 303 -14.81 -4.74 3.72
C PHE A 303 -14.62 -5.30 2.33
N GLY A 304 -15.65 -5.96 1.79
CA GLY A 304 -15.71 -6.28 0.37
C GLY A 304 -15.89 -5.03 -0.49
N ARG A 305 -15.66 -5.14 -1.80
CA ARG A 305 -15.79 -4.02 -2.76
C ARG A 305 -17.08 -3.21 -2.60
N SER A 306 -18.22 -3.90 -2.45
CA SER A 306 -19.54 -3.27 -2.34
C SER A 306 -19.77 -2.55 -1.02
N GLU A 307 -18.94 -2.83 -0.01
CA GLU A 307 -19.03 -2.31 1.34
C GLU A 307 -18.00 -1.21 1.61
N LEU A 308 -17.16 -0.88 0.61
CA LEU A 308 -16.17 0.18 0.74
C LEU A 308 -16.89 1.53 0.89
N GLU A 309 -16.86 2.06 2.11
CA GLU A 309 -17.39 3.38 2.44
C GLU A 309 -16.33 4.20 3.18
N ARG A 310 -16.08 5.42 2.69
CA ARG A 310 -14.96 6.26 3.17
C ARG A 310 -15.06 6.53 4.67
N GLU A 311 -16.26 6.79 5.14
CA GLU A 311 -16.52 7.07 6.55
C GLU A 311 -16.21 5.85 7.43
N ARG A 312 -16.74 4.66 7.08
CA ARG A 312 -16.55 3.42 7.84
C ARG A 312 -15.08 3.00 7.92
N ILE A 313 -14.37 3.08 6.79
CA ILE A 313 -12.93 2.78 6.75
C ILE A 313 -12.15 3.79 7.61
N GLY A 314 -12.45 5.08 7.47
CA GLY A 314 -11.84 6.14 8.26
C GLY A 314 -12.01 5.97 9.77
N LEU A 315 -13.21 5.56 10.21
CA LEU A 315 -13.50 5.26 11.61
C LEU A 315 -12.70 4.06 12.12
N ALA A 316 -12.67 2.97 11.35
CA ALA A 316 -11.92 1.78 11.69
C ALA A 316 -10.41 2.05 11.76
N MET A 317 -9.88 2.93 10.90
CA MET A 317 -8.47 3.34 10.92
C MET A 317 -8.12 4.13 12.19
N GLY A 318 -9.08 4.85 12.75
CA GLY A 318 -8.96 5.60 14.01
C GLY A 318 -9.23 4.76 15.27
N GLY A 319 -9.52 3.46 15.13
CA GLY A 319 -9.71 2.53 16.24
C GLY A 319 -11.16 2.27 16.65
N VAL A 320 -12.15 2.79 15.92
CA VAL A 320 -13.58 2.51 16.18
C VAL A 320 -13.93 1.14 15.58
N THR A 321 -14.42 0.21 16.40
CA THR A 321 -14.63 -1.18 15.96
C THR A 321 -16.00 -1.40 15.31
N HIS A 322 -16.20 -2.54 14.65
CA HIS A 322 -17.45 -2.87 13.99
C HIS A 322 -18.62 -3.07 14.96
N ASP A 323 -18.35 -3.45 16.21
CA ASP A 323 -19.36 -3.54 17.28
C ASP A 323 -19.87 -2.16 17.68
N ASP A 324 -18.98 -1.16 17.75
CA ASP A 324 -19.34 0.25 17.98
C ASP A 324 -20.14 0.84 16.80
N MET A 325 -19.91 0.33 15.58
CA MET A 325 -20.65 0.75 14.38
C MET A 325 -22.03 0.09 14.28
N ALA A 326 -22.19 -1.16 14.74
CA ALA A 326 -23.44 -1.92 14.65
C ALA A 326 -24.47 -1.54 15.72
N HIS A 327 -24.04 -1.21 16.95
CA HIS A 327 -24.93 -0.76 18.02
C HIS A 327 -25.70 0.53 17.66
N ASP A 328 -25.09 1.37 16.84
CA ASP A 328 -25.56 2.73 16.54
C ASP A 328 -26.40 2.82 15.25
N ASP A 329 -26.24 1.85 14.32
CA ASP A 329 -27.18 1.67 13.21
C ASP A 329 -28.57 1.21 13.71
N ASP A 330 -28.61 0.48 14.83
CA ASP A 330 -29.84 0.06 15.49
C ASP A 330 -30.51 1.21 16.25
N GLU A 331 -29.74 2.10 16.91
CA GLU A 331 -30.25 3.34 17.50
C GLU A 331 -30.83 4.30 16.44
N ARG A 332 -30.24 4.38 15.24
CA ARG A 332 -30.78 5.16 14.12
C ARG A 332 -32.08 4.60 13.54
N ARG A 333 -32.25 3.27 13.56
CA ARG A 333 -33.49 2.61 13.11
C ARG A 333 -34.57 2.61 14.19
N GLY A 334 -34.18 2.76 15.47
CA GLY A 334 -35.04 2.82 16.64
C GLY A 334 -35.39 4.23 17.12
N GLY A 335 -35.60 5.20 16.21
CA GLY A 335 -36.08 6.54 16.58
C GLY A 335 -37.36 6.47 17.45
N PRO A 336 -37.53 7.38 18.43
CA PRO A 336 -38.55 7.26 19.47
C PRO A 336 -39.96 7.25 18.87
N ARG A 337 -40.78 6.29 19.32
CA ARG A 337 -42.23 6.27 19.07
C ARG A 337 -42.93 7.40 19.81
#